data_AF-A0A2V7PP27-F1
#
_entry.id   AF-A0A2V7PP27-F1
#
_cell.length_a   1.000
_cell.length_b   1.000
_cell.length_c   1.000
_cell.angle_alpha   90.00
_cell.angle_beta   90.00
_cell.angle_gamma   90.00
#
_symmetry.space_group_name_H-M   'P 1'
#
loop_
_entity.id
_entity.type
_entity.pdbx_description
1 polymer ?
#
loop_
_entity_poly.entity_id
_entity_poly.type
_entity_poly.pdbx_seq_one_letter_code
_entity_poly.pdbx_strand_id
1 'polypeptide(L)'
;MLHTVRLSVLCLCAAVIGCDALPKIQFELQSEIQREFHVTNALVMVIDTTNLVLAIFDDARAALDPEERAAFEEEVARYATLHYQKVKLKGVAVVVGRASRRGQGGGDHEPTLFVPEYHPDGSVRMALLRRPAVETPVQQKP
;
A
#
# COMPACT_ATOMS: atom_id res chain seq x y z
N MET A 1 -36.50 -22.55 19.99
CA MET A 1 -36.37 -21.78 18.73
C MET A 1 -35.97 -20.30 18.91
N LEU A 2 -36.04 -19.71 20.11
CA LEU A 2 -35.69 -18.29 20.34
C LEU A 2 -34.17 -17.98 20.41
N HIS A 3 -33.33 -18.99 20.66
CA HIS A 3 -31.87 -18.81 20.77
C HIS A 3 -31.15 -18.71 19.41
N THR A 4 -31.69 -19.33 18.37
CA THR A 4 -31.05 -19.37 17.05
C THR A 4 -31.12 -18.01 16.33
N VAL A 5 -32.21 -17.26 16.53
CA VAL A 5 -32.45 -15.95 15.89
C VAL A 5 -31.49 -14.87 16.42
N ARG A 6 -31.14 -14.92 17.71
CA ARG A 6 -30.19 -13.99 18.32
C ARG A 6 -28.76 -14.17 17.82
N LEU A 7 -28.35 -15.41 17.54
CA LEU A 7 -27.01 -15.70 17.03
C LEU A 7 -26.82 -15.19 15.59
N SER A 8 -27.85 -15.33 14.75
CA SER A 8 -27.82 -14.88 13.35
C SER A 8 -27.73 -13.37 13.21
N VAL A 9 -28.43 -12.61 14.06
CA VAL A 9 -28.39 -11.14 14.05
C VAL A 9 -27.02 -10.60 14.48
N LEU A 10 -26.35 -11.24 15.45
CA LEU A 10 -25.00 -10.86 15.88
C LEU A 10 -23.94 -11.08 14.78
N CYS A 11 -24.03 -12.17 14.02
CA CYS A 11 -23.13 -12.41 12.89
C CYS A 11 -23.34 -11.44 11.72
N LEU A 12 -24.59 -11.00 11.47
CA LEU A 12 -24.89 -10.00 10.43
C LEU A 12 -24.40 -8.59 10.83
N CYS A 13 -24.49 -8.19 12.10
CA CYS A 13 -23.96 -6.91 12.55
C CYS A 13 -22.43 -6.82 12.48
N ALA A 14 -21.72 -7.92 12.75
CA ALA A 14 -20.24 -7.96 12.64
C ALA A 14 -19.75 -7.80 11.19
N ALA A 15 -20.50 -8.30 10.21
CA ALA A 15 -20.15 -8.19 8.80
C ALA A 15 -20.33 -6.76 8.24
N VAL A 16 -21.35 -6.03 8.72
CA VAL A 16 -21.62 -4.65 8.28
C VAL A 16 -20.61 -3.66 8.88
N ILE A 17 -20.21 -3.85 10.15
CA ILE A 17 -19.19 -3.01 10.80
C ILE A 17 -17.81 -3.19 10.14
N GLY A 18 -17.52 -4.39 9.60
CA GLY A 18 -16.26 -4.69 8.93
C GLY A 18 -16.08 -4.01 7.56
N CYS A 19 -17.17 -3.62 6.88
CA CYS A 19 -17.12 -2.95 5.58
C CYS A 19 -16.93 -1.43 5.71
N ASP A 20 -17.59 -0.77 6.67
CA ASP A 20 -17.47 0.69 6.83
C ASP A 20 -16.13 1.13 7.42
N ALA A 21 -15.44 0.25 8.16
CA ALA A 21 -14.14 0.56 8.74
C ALA A 21 -13.01 0.63 7.70
N LEU A 22 -13.12 -0.09 6.58
CA LEU A 22 -12.06 -0.16 5.56
C LEU A 22 -11.80 1.19 4.86
N PRO A 23 -12.83 1.89 4.33
CA PRO A 23 -12.63 3.22 3.76
C PRO A 23 -12.04 4.20 4.77
N LYS A 24 -12.49 4.15 6.02
CA LYS A 24 -12.00 5.07 7.07
C LYS A 24 -10.51 4.89 7.34
N ILE A 25 -10.05 3.64 7.50
CA ILE A 25 -8.63 3.32 7.72
C ILE A 25 -7.77 3.77 6.52
N GLN A 26 -8.26 3.60 5.29
CA GLN A 26 -7.56 4.08 4.10
C GLN A 26 -7.39 5.59 4.12
N PHE A 27 -8.45 6.35 4.41
CA PHE A 27 -8.39 7.81 4.47
C PHE A 27 -7.51 8.33 5.61
N GLU A 28 -7.56 7.70 6.77
CA GLU A 28 -6.69 8.05 7.91
C GLU A 28 -5.22 7.84 7.56
N LEU A 29 -4.86 6.64 7.10
CA LEU A 29 -3.48 6.33 6.72
C LEU A 29 -2.99 7.22 5.56
N GLN A 30 -3.86 7.50 4.59
CA GLN A 30 -3.56 8.43 3.51
C GLN A 30 -3.23 9.83 4.02
N SER A 31 -4.06 10.37 4.92
CA SER A 31 -3.84 11.70 5.49
C SER A 31 -2.57 11.75 6.34
N GLU A 32 -2.26 10.69 7.08
CA GLU A 32 -1.04 10.58 7.88
C GLU A 32 0.21 10.59 6.99
N ILE A 33 0.23 9.79 5.93
CA ILE A 33 1.35 9.75 4.97
C ILE A 33 1.55 11.11 4.29
N GLN A 34 0.47 11.78 3.85
CA GLN A 34 0.58 13.10 3.23
C GLN A 34 1.21 14.12 4.20
N ARG A 35 0.79 14.08 5.47
CA ARG A 35 1.30 14.99 6.50
C ARG A 35 2.75 14.69 6.86
N GLU A 36 3.08 13.42 7.08
CA GLU A 36 4.42 12.98 7.50
C GLU A 36 5.48 13.29 6.44
N PHE A 37 5.20 12.93 5.18
CA PHE A 37 6.18 13.01 4.10
C PHE A 37 6.13 14.30 3.30
N HIS A 38 5.21 15.20 3.66
CA HIS A 38 4.95 16.48 2.98
C HIS A 38 4.78 16.33 1.46
N VAL A 39 4.05 15.28 1.05
CA VAL A 39 3.80 14.98 -0.37
C VAL A 39 2.51 15.63 -0.86
N THR A 40 2.48 16.04 -2.13
CA THR A 40 1.33 16.72 -2.73
C THR A 40 0.05 15.87 -2.69
N ASN A 41 0.15 14.59 -3.01
CA ASN A 41 -0.96 13.65 -2.92
C ASN A 41 -0.46 12.24 -2.65
N ALA A 42 -1.28 11.47 -1.95
CA ALA A 42 -1.09 10.05 -1.70
C ALA A 42 -2.44 9.36 -1.87
N LEU A 43 -2.42 8.14 -2.37
CA LEU A 43 -3.56 7.24 -2.45
C LEU A 43 -3.19 5.94 -1.77
N VAL A 44 -4.04 5.49 -0.85
CA VAL A 44 -3.93 4.16 -0.23
C VAL A 44 -5.03 3.27 -0.79
N MET A 45 -4.64 2.15 -1.37
CA MET A 45 -5.56 1.13 -1.85
C MET A 45 -5.26 -0.19 -1.14
N VAL A 46 -6.25 -0.71 -0.40
CA VAL A 46 -6.15 -2.02 0.25
C VAL A 46 -6.61 -3.08 -0.74
N ILE A 47 -5.71 -3.96 -1.16
CA ILE A 47 -5.99 -5.05 -2.11
C ILE A 47 -6.74 -6.17 -1.41
N ASP A 48 -6.21 -6.56 -0.25
CA ASP A 48 -6.85 -7.48 0.69
C ASP A 48 -6.52 -7.03 2.11
N THR A 49 -7.00 -7.74 3.12
CA THR A 49 -6.80 -7.34 4.52
C THR A 49 -5.33 -7.16 4.90
N THR A 50 -4.40 -7.84 4.23
CA THR A 50 -2.96 -7.92 4.52
C THR A 50 -2.04 -7.29 3.47
N ASN A 51 -2.55 -6.83 2.33
CA ASN A 51 -1.75 -6.26 1.25
C ASN A 51 -2.30 -4.90 0.83
N LEU A 52 -1.40 -3.93 0.64
CA LEU A 52 -1.76 -2.58 0.23
C LEU A 52 -0.87 -2.04 -0.88
N VAL A 53 -1.42 -1.08 -1.62
CA VAL A 53 -0.72 -0.27 -2.61
C VAL A 53 -0.76 1.18 -2.16
N LEU A 54 0.41 1.83 -2.16
CA LEU A 54 0.58 3.27 -1.93
C LEU A 54 1.01 3.91 -3.25
N ALA A 55 0.19 4.82 -3.76
CA ALA A 55 0.58 5.66 -4.86
C ALA A 55 0.83 7.08 -4.34
N ILE A 56 2.09 7.52 -4.43
CA ILE A 56 2.52 8.87 -4.08
C ILE A 56 2.60 9.67 -5.37
N PHE A 57 1.92 10.82 -5.41
CA PHE A 57 1.99 11.74 -6.52
C PHE A 57 2.63 13.04 -6.06
N ASP A 58 3.90 13.21 -6.37
CA ASP A 58 4.67 14.38 -5.98
C ASP A 58 5.83 14.59 -6.96
N ASP A 59 5.91 15.80 -7.53
CA ASP A 59 6.89 16.08 -8.59
C ASP A 59 8.33 16.09 -8.07
N ALA A 60 8.55 16.50 -6.82
CA ALA A 60 9.88 16.52 -6.21
C ALA A 60 10.32 15.09 -5.89
N ARG A 61 9.46 14.27 -5.26
CA ARG A 61 9.77 12.86 -4.97
C ARG A 61 9.97 12.03 -6.24
N ALA A 62 9.21 12.31 -7.30
CA ALA A 62 9.35 11.63 -8.58
C ALA A 62 10.58 12.07 -9.39
N ALA A 63 11.24 13.16 -9.00
CA ALA A 63 12.47 13.66 -9.63
C ALA A 63 13.75 13.26 -8.88
N LEU A 64 13.62 12.58 -7.74
CA LEU A 64 14.75 11.99 -7.01
C LEU A 64 15.52 11.01 -7.90
N ASP A 65 16.81 10.86 -7.60
CA ASP A 65 17.59 9.80 -8.21
C ASP A 65 17.07 8.40 -7.79
N PRO A 66 17.44 7.32 -8.50
CA PRO A 66 16.91 5.99 -8.20
C PRO A 66 17.21 5.48 -6.79
N GLU A 67 18.32 5.87 -6.17
CA GLU A 67 18.72 5.41 -4.84
C GLU A 67 17.95 6.16 -3.75
N GLU A 68 17.90 7.49 -3.84
CA GLU A 68 17.10 8.35 -2.96
C GLU A 68 15.61 8.02 -3.06
N ARG A 69 15.13 7.74 -4.26
CA ARG A 69 13.74 7.31 -4.47
C ARG A 69 13.47 5.95 -3.82
N ALA A 70 14.37 4.98 -3.97
CA ALA A 70 14.21 3.67 -3.34
C ALA A 70 14.20 3.78 -1.80
N ALA A 71 15.06 4.61 -1.23
CA ALA A 71 15.07 4.88 0.22
C ALA A 71 13.76 5.52 0.69
N PHE A 72 13.25 6.50 -0.07
CA PHE A 72 11.97 7.12 0.20
C PHE A 72 10.80 6.13 0.10
N GLU A 73 10.76 5.28 -0.93
CA GLU A 73 9.76 4.24 -1.11
C GLU A 73 9.75 3.25 0.08
N GLU A 74 10.94 2.82 0.52
CA GLU A 74 11.09 1.95 1.69
C GLU A 74 10.61 2.61 2.97
N GLU A 75 10.93 3.88 3.18
CA GLU A 75 10.52 4.64 4.36
C GLU A 75 8.99 4.78 4.44
N VAL A 76 8.35 5.11 3.33
CA VAL A 76 6.89 5.19 3.23
C VAL A 76 6.25 3.81 3.46
N ALA A 77 6.82 2.74 2.89
CA ALA A 77 6.33 1.38 3.09
C ALA A 77 6.43 0.95 4.56
N ARG A 78 7.55 1.26 5.21
CA ARG A 78 7.77 1.00 6.64
C ARG A 78 6.79 1.79 7.49
N TYR A 79 6.57 3.08 7.18
CA TYR A 79 5.61 3.91 7.90
C TYR A 79 4.20 3.33 7.81
N ALA A 80 3.73 2.98 6.62
CA ALA A 80 2.42 2.35 6.45
C ALA A 80 2.31 1.04 7.20
N THR A 81 3.40 0.25 7.25
CA THR A 81 3.45 -1.00 7.99
C THR A 81 3.26 -0.81 9.50
N LEU A 82 3.82 0.26 10.06
CA LEU A 82 3.74 0.58 11.48
C LEU A 82 2.39 1.21 11.88
N HIS A 83 1.76 1.95 10.97
CA HIS A 83 0.57 2.74 11.27
C HIS A 83 -0.74 2.10 10.79
N TYR A 84 -0.68 1.02 10.00
CA TYR A 84 -1.89 0.30 9.61
C TYR A 84 -2.45 -0.54 10.77
N GLN A 85 -3.55 -0.07 11.36
CA GLN A 85 -4.07 -0.57 12.65
C GLN A 85 -4.90 -1.86 12.56
N LYS A 86 -5.18 -2.38 11.36
CA LYS A 86 -6.13 -3.50 11.19
C LYS A 86 -5.50 -4.86 11.46
N VAL A 87 -4.44 -5.18 10.73
CA VAL A 87 -3.73 -6.47 10.79
C VAL A 87 -2.28 -6.27 10.37
N LYS A 88 -1.41 -7.24 10.69
CA LYS A 88 -0.05 -7.26 10.15
C LYS A 88 -0.08 -7.40 8.63
N LEU A 89 0.61 -6.50 7.96
CA LEU A 89 0.73 -6.48 6.52
C LEU A 89 1.75 -7.53 6.06
N LYS A 90 1.42 -8.21 4.97
CA LYS A 90 2.31 -9.14 4.27
C LYS A 90 3.07 -8.47 3.14
N GLY A 91 2.53 -7.37 2.61
CA GLY A 91 3.12 -6.66 1.50
C GLY A 91 2.62 -5.22 1.37
N VAL A 92 3.55 -4.34 1.03
CA VAL A 92 3.29 -2.93 0.71
C VAL A 92 3.94 -2.63 -0.63
N ALA A 93 3.13 -2.42 -1.66
CA ALA A 93 3.61 -1.94 -2.95
C ALA A 93 3.60 -0.41 -2.96
N VAL A 94 4.72 0.21 -3.34
CA VAL A 94 4.85 1.67 -3.43
C VAL A 94 5.14 2.07 -4.86
N VAL A 95 4.48 3.10 -5.34
CA VAL A 95 4.78 3.74 -6.61
C VAL A 95 4.84 5.26 -6.42
N VAL A 96 5.87 5.88 -6.96
CA VAL A 96 6.06 7.34 -6.91
C VAL A 96 5.94 7.90 -8.32
N GLY A 97 4.92 8.73 -8.54
CA GLY A 97 4.64 9.38 -9.81
C GLY A 97 4.60 10.91 -9.68
N ARG A 98 4.59 11.59 -10.82
CA ARG A 98 4.44 13.06 -10.88
C ARG A 98 2.98 13.45 -10.68
N ALA A 99 2.73 14.42 -9.79
CA ALA A 99 1.42 15.03 -9.60
C ALA A 99 0.96 15.77 -10.86
N SER A 100 1.88 16.46 -11.55
CA SER A 100 1.58 17.21 -12.78
C SER A 100 1.16 16.34 -13.97
N ARG A 101 1.40 15.03 -13.92
CA ARG A 101 1.04 14.06 -14.99
C ARG A 101 0.01 13.02 -14.56
N ARG A 102 -0.72 13.26 -13.47
CA ARG A 102 -1.74 12.33 -12.97
C ARG A 102 -2.77 12.01 -14.05
N GLY A 103 -2.87 10.75 -14.47
CA GLY A 103 -3.82 10.27 -15.48
C GLY A 103 -3.28 10.17 -16.92
N GLN A 104 -2.06 10.60 -17.19
CA GLN A 104 -1.37 10.30 -18.44
C GLN A 104 -0.71 8.92 -18.28
N GLY A 105 -1.31 7.88 -18.87
CA GLY A 105 -0.88 6.48 -18.78
C GLY A 105 0.49 6.18 -19.40
N GLY A 106 1.55 6.77 -18.87
CA GLY A 106 2.91 6.68 -19.39
C GLY A 106 3.98 6.91 -18.31
N GLY A 107 3.78 6.37 -17.11
CA GLY A 107 4.85 6.22 -16.13
C GLY A 107 5.31 4.77 -16.11
N ASP A 108 6.44 4.48 -16.77
CA ASP A 108 7.14 3.17 -16.83
C ASP A 108 7.66 2.68 -15.45
N HIS A 109 7.01 3.03 -14.35
CA HIS A 109 7.51 2.69 -13.01
C HIS A 109 6.60 1.63 -12.42
N GLU A 110 7.06 0.39 -12.55
CA GLU A 110 6.46 -0.73 -11.83
C GLU A 110 6.49 -0.45 -10.32
N PRO A 111 5.41 -0.76 -9.59
CA PRO A 111 5.40 -0.61 -8.14
C PRO A 111 6.50 -1.46 -7.51
N THR A 112 7.23 -0.86 -6.58
CA THR A 112 8.21 -1.55 -5.75
C THR A 112 7.48 -2.28 -4.61
N LEU A 113 7.60 -3.60 -4.54
CA LEU A 113 6.96 -4.39 -3.48
C LEU A 113 7.92 -4.62 -2.31
N PHE A 114 7.51 -4.18 -1.13
CA PHE A 114 8.20 -4.40 0.13
C PHE A 114 7.45 -5.42 0.99
N VAL A 115 8.20 -6.32 1.62
CA VAL A 115 7.70 -7.37 2.53
C VAL A 115 8.18 -7.04 3.94
N PRO A 116 7.27 -6.81 4.90
CA PRO A 116 7.64 -6.59 6.29
C PRO A 116 8.25 -7.82 6.97
N GLU A 117 9.38 -7.62 7.62
CA GLU A 117 10.00 -8.56 8.55
C GLU A 117 9.74 -8.06 9.98
N TYR A 118 8.82 -8.73 10.68
CA TYR A 118 8.46 -8.38 12.05
C TYR A 118 9.40 -9.05 13.05
N HIS A 119 10.07 -8.25 13.88
CA HIS A 119 10.94 -8.75 14.93
C HIS A 119 10.23 -8.84 16.30
N PRO A 120 10.68 -9.72 17.20
CA PRO A 120 10.10 -9.86 18.55
C PRO A 120 10.18 -8.59 19.41
N ASP A 121 11.13 -7.70 19.12
CA ASP A 121 11.32 -6.42 19.80
C ASP A 121 10.34 -5.32 19.33
N GLY A 122 9.45 -5.65 18.38
CA GLY A 122 8.49 -4.72 17.81
C GLY A 122 9.04 -3.89 16.65
N SER A 123 10.32 -4.05 16.28
CA SER A 123 10.87 -3.43 15.08
C SER A 123 10.39 -4.12 13.81
N VAL A 124 10.39 -3.35 12.72
CA VAL A 124 10.04 -3.84 11.39
C VAL A 124 11.16 -3.45 10.44
N ARG A 125 11.67 -4.45 9.72
CA ARG A 125 12.54 -4.25 8.55
C ARG A 125 11.76 -4.49 7.28
N MET A 126 12.16 -3.85 6.18
CA MET A 126 11.52 -4.03 4.89
C MET A 126 12.45 -4.84 3.98
N ALA A 127 11.97 -5.99 3.52
CA ALA A 127 12.64 -6.75 2.47
C ALA A 127 12.10 -6.31 1.11
N LEU A 128 12.99 -5.97 0.18
CA LEU A 128 12.62 -5.67 -1.20
C LEU A 128 12.31 -6.96 -1.96
N LEU A 129 11.07 -7.14 -2.40
CA LEU A 129 10.73 -8.21 -3.33
C LEU A 129 10.95 -7.73 -4.77
N ARG A 130 12.11 -8.05 -5.32
CA ARG A 130 12.33 -7.89 -6.76
C ARG A 130 11.48 -8.93 -7.48
N ARG A 131 10.51 -8.49 -8.30
CA ARG A 131 9.94 -9.38 -9.32
C ARG A 131 11.10 -9.84 -10.23
N PRO A 132 11.23 -11.13 -10.55
CA PRO A 132 12.03 -11.51 -11.70
C PRO A 132 11.45 -10.75 -12.90
N ALA A 133 12.32 -10.03 -13.62
CA ALA A 133 11.91 -9.38 -14.86
C ALA A 133 11.24 -10.45 -15.72
N VAL A 134 9.97 -10.24 -16.04
CA VAL A 134 9.30 -11.11 -17.01
C VAL A 134 9.98 -10.79 -18.33
N GLU A 135 10.93 -11.65 -18.73
CA GLU A 135 11.46 -11.64 -20.09
C GLU A 135 10.29 -11.91 -21.00
N THR A 136 9.69 -10.84 -21.52
CA THR A 136 8.65 -10.94 -22.55
C THR A 136 9.29 -11.71 -23.71
N PRO A 137 8.80 -12.90 -24.09
CA PRO A 137 9.40 -13.62 -25.19
C PRO A 137 9.26 -12.74 -26.43
N VAL A 138 10.39 -12.33 -27.00
CA VAL A 138 10.44 -11.57 -28.25
C VAL A 138 9.74 -12.44 -29.28
N GLN A 139 8.55 -12.02 -29.73
CA GLN A 139 7.90 -12.61 -30.88
C GLN A 139 8.84 -12.39 -32.08
N GLN A 140 9.59 -13.43 -32.44
CA GLN A 140 10.25 -13.46 -33.74
C GLN A 140 9.13 -13.51 -34.79
N LYS A 141 8.97 -12.39 -35.50
CA LYS A 141 8.03 -12.29 -36.61
C LYS A 141 8.56 -13.17 -37.76
N PRO A 142 7.71 -13.98 -38.40
CA PRO A 142 8.10 -14.75 -39.59
C PRO A 142 8.43 -13.86 -40.78
#